data_AF-X1FN85-F1
#
_entry.id   AF-X1FN85-F1
#
_cell.length_a   1.000
_cell.length_b   1.000
_cell.length_c   1.000
_cell.angle_alpha   90.00
_cell.angle_beta   90.00
_cell.angle_gamma   90.00
#
_symmetry.space_group_name_H-M   'P 1'
#
loop_
_entity.id
_entity.type
_entity.pdbx_description
1 polymer ?
#
loop_
_entity_poly.entity_id
_entity_poly.type
_entity_poly.pdbx_seq_one_letter_code
_entity_poly.pdbx_strand_id
1 'polypeptide(L)'
;MAYDKYRNWKPLTLHDADTLKRQVLKDIHEAEDEIDKLEILDSFEACVERNNQEELAVDFALLIMKYAIQPLLVEFAKSKMPGSMPISRPRAVKQ
;
A
#
# COMPACT_ATOMS: atom_id res chain seq x y z
N MET A 1 -33.72 -7.18 0.60
CA MET A 1 -32.46 -7.92 0.43
C MET A 1 -31.44 -7.28 1.35
N ALA A 2 -30.99 -8.00 2.38
CA ALA A 2 -30.08 -7.53 3.43
C ALA A 2 -28.59 -7.45 2.99
N TYR A 3 -28.29 -7.99 1.80
CA TYR A 3 -26.97 -8.18 1.19
C TYR A 3 -26.03 -6.97 1.06
N ASP A 4 -26.49 -5.74 1.30
CA ASP A 4 -25.68 -4.53 1.09
C ASP A 4 -25.12 -3.91 2.37
N LYS A 5 -25.56 -4.38 3.55
CA LYS A 5 -25.23 -3.70 4.82
C LYS A 5 -23.75 -3.86 5.21
N TYR A 6 -23.13 -4.99 4.86
CA TYR A 6 -21.77 -5.35 5.31
C TYR A 6 -20.73 -5.35 4.19
N ARG A 7 -21.17 -5.27 2.93
CA ARG A 7 -20.30 -5.27 1.73
C ARG A 7 -19.37 -4.05 1.64
N ASN A 8 -19.80 -2.93 2.21
CA ASN A 8 -19.17 -1.62 2.09
C ASN A 8 -18.29 -1.22 3.29
N TRP A 9 -17.81 -2.18 4.09
CA TRP A 9 -16.81 -1.85 5.11
C TRP A 9 -15.57 -1.24 4.45
N LYS A 10 -15.27 -0.02 4.89
CA LYS A 10 -14.14 0.78 4.39
C LYS A 10 -12.83 0.12 4.81
N PRO A 11 -11.74 0.33 4.05
CA PRO A 11 -10.42 -0.15 4.41
C PRO A 11 -10.07 0.29 5.84
N LEU A 12 -9.58 -0.64 6.65
CA LEU A 12 -9.39 -0.40 8.08
C LEU A 12 -7.99 0.20 8.31
N THR A 13 -7.92 1.27 9.09
CA THR A 13 -6.65 1.61 9.74
C THR A 13 -6.41 0.66 10.94
N LEU A 14 -5.16 0.55 11.42
CA LEU A 14 -4.81 -0.29 12.58
C LEU A 14 -5.71 -0.04 13.81
N HIS A 15 -6.18 1.19 14.01
CA HIS A 15 -7.04 1.56 15.13
C HIS A 15 -8.52 1.18 14.90
N ASP A 16 -8.92 1.01 13.64
CA ASP A 16 -10.27 0.62 13.24
C ASP A 16 -10.44 -0.90 13.24
N ALA A 17 -9.37 -1.68 13.09
CA ALA A 17 -9.43 -3.13 13.06
C ALA A 17 -9.97 -3.74 14.37
N ASP A 18 -9.55 -3.24 15.53
CA ASP A 18 -10.06 -3.71 16.83
C ASP A 18 -11.51 -3.24 17.07
N THR A 19 -11.86 -2.06 16.56
CA THR A 19 -13.23 -1.55 16.61
C THR A 19 -14.15 -2.40 15.73
N LEU A 20 -13.71 -2.78 14.53
CA LEU A 20 -14.46 -3.66 13.64
C LEU A 20 -14.65 -5.04 14.23
N LYS A 21 -13.61 -5.65 14.82
CA LYS A 21 -13.73 -6.95 15.50
C LYS A 21 -14.78 -6.92 16.61
N ARG A 22 -14.79 -5.85 17.43
CA ARG A 22 -15.80 -5.68 18.48
C ARG A 22 -17.20 -5.52 17.91
N GLN A 23 -17.34 -4.80 16.79
CA GLN A 23 -18.63 -4.66 16.10
C GLN A 23 -19.11 -5.99 15.52
N VAL A 24 -18.24 -6.75 14.87
CA VAL A 24 -18.54 -8.09 14.32
C VAL A 24 -19.02 -9.03 15.43
N LEU A 25 -18.29 -9.08 16.56
CA LEU A 25 -18.67 -9.93 17.69
C LEU A 25 -20.02 -9.52 18.29
N LYS A 26 -20.30 -8.21 18.33
CA LYS A 26 -21.59 -7.69 18.77
C LYS A 26 -22.72 -8.08 17.80
N ASP A 27 -22.50 -7.88 16.50
CA ASP A 27 -23.49 -8.19 15.46
C ASP A 27 -23.79 -9.70 15.39
N ILE A 28 -22.78 -10.56 15.56
CA ILE A 28 -22.96 -12.03 15.64
C ILE A 28 -23.75 -12.41 16.90
N HIS A 29 -23.53 -11.71 18.02
CA HIS A 29 -24.25 -11.98 19.26
C HIS A 29 -25.71 -11.52 19.19
N GLU A 30 -25.99 -10.42 18.51
CA GLU A 30 -27.33 -9.85 18.30
C GLU A 30 -28.11 -10.56 17.18
N ALA A 31 -27.43 -11.25 16.27
CA ALA A 31 -28.09 -12.05 15.24
C ALA A 31 -28.78 -13.28 15.85
N GLU A 32 -30.08 -13.41 15.59
CA GLU A 32 -30.87 -14.56 16.03
C GLU A 32 -30.72 -15.76 15.08
N ASP A 33 -30.63 -15.50 13.77
CA ASP A 33 -30.46 -16.53 12.73
C ASP A 33 -28.99 -16.94 12.56
N GLU A 34 -28.75 -18.24 12.37
CA GLU A 34 -27.43 -18.77 12.01
C GLU A 34 -26.99 -18.31 10.62
N ILE A 35 -27.94 -18.10 9.69
CA ILE A 35 -27.62 -17.62 8.33
C ILE A 35 -27.07 -16.19 8.39
N ASP A 36 -27.68 -15.32 9.19
CA ASP A 36 -27.20 -13.94 9.36
C ASP A 36 -25.80 -13.89 9.98
N LYS A 37 -25.50 -14.79 10.92
CA LYS A 37 -24.15 -14.91 11.51
C LYS A 37 -23.11 -15.30 10.46
N LEU A 38 -23.45 -16.25 9.59
CA LEU A 38 -22.58 -16.67 8.50
C LEU A 38 -22.34 -15.54 7.50
N GLU A 39 -23.36 -14.75 7.18
CA GLU A 39 -23.23 -13.59 6.28
C GLU A 39 -22.29 -12.51 6.86
N ILE A 40 -22.38 -12.26 8.18
CA ILE A 40 -21.48 -11.33 8.88
C ILE A 40 -20.03 -11.82 8.82
N LEU A 41 -19.80 -13.12 9.02
CA LEU A 41 -18.47 -13.72 8.99
C LEU A 41 -17.85 -13.69 7.59
N ASP A 42 -18.62 -14.04 6.56
CA ASP A 42 -18.19 -14.03 5.16
C ASP A 42 -17.82 -12.60 4.72
N SER A 43 -18.65 -11.62 5.12
CA SER A 43 -18.38 -10.20 4.87
C SER A 43 -17.12 -9.70 5.60
N PHE A 44 -16.86 -10.20 6.81
CA PHE A 44 -15.67 -9.87 7.57
C PHE A 44 -14.41 -10.45 6.94
N GLU A 45 -14.45 -11.71 6.51
CA GLU A 45 -13.34 -12.36 5.79
C GLU A 45 -12.99 -11.58 4.52
N ALA A 46 -13.99 -11.27 3.68
CA ALA A 46 -13.79 -10.47 2.48
C ALA A 46 -13.19 -9.09 2.77
N CYS A 47 -13.55 -8.44 3.89
CA CYS A 47 -12.96 -7.17 4.30
C CYS A 47 -11.48 -7.31 4.70
N VAL A 48 -11.13 -8.37 5.44
CA VAL A 48 -9.76 -8.65 5.87
C VAL A 48 -8.86 -8.96 4.68
N GLU A 49 -9.34 -9.77 3.74
CA GLU A 49 -8.61 -10.09 2.51
C GLU A 49 -8.29 -8.84 1.69
N ARG A 50 -9.26 -7.94 1.51
CA ARG A 50 -9.04 -6.67 0.80
C ARG A 50 -7.97 -5.81 1.48
N ASN A 51 -8.01 -5.66 2.80
CA ASN A 51 -7.00 -4.88 3.52
C ASN A 51 -5.60 -5.48 3.38
N ASN A 52 -5.47 -6.81 3.51
CA ASN A 52 -4.19 -7.49 3.33
C ASN A 52 -3.66 -7.29 1.90
N GLN A 53 -4.54 -7.33 0.91
CA GLN A 53 -4.17 -7.11 -0.49
C GLN A 53 -3.75 -5.66 -0.75
N GLU A 54 -4.41 -4.67 -0.13
CA GLU A 54 -4.00 -3.26 -0.20
C GLU A 54 -2.62 -3.04 0.45
N GLU A 55 -2.36 -3.63 1.62
CA GLU A 55 -1.05 -3.54 2.29
C GLU A 55 0.07 -4.14 1.42
N LEU A 56 -0.17 -5.35 0.87
CA LEU A 56 0.75 -5.98 -0.08
C LEU A 56 0.96 -5.15 -1.35
N ALA A 57 -0.09 -4.49 -1.85
CA ALA A 57 0.00 -3.63 -3.03
C ALA A 57 0.84 -2.38 -2.75
N VAL A 58 0.73 -1.79 -1.55
CA VAL A 58 1.57 -0.66 -1.11
C VAL A 58 3.04 -1.09 -1.02
N ASP A 59 3.32 -2.21 -0.36
CA ASP A 59 4.68 -2.74 -0.24
C ASP A 59 5.29 -3.06 -1.61
N PHE A 60 4.51 -3.68 -2.48
CA PHE A 60 4.93 -3.97 -3.85
C PHE A 60 5.19 -2.69 -4.65
N ALA A 61 4.35 -1.66 -4.52
CA ALA A 61 4.55 -0.38 -5.17
C ALA A 61 5.85 0.30 -4.68
N LEU A 62 6.15 0.24 -3.38
CA LEU A 62 7.40 0.75 -2.81
C LEU A 62 8.62 -0.01 -3.36
N LEU A 63 8.53 -1.33 -3.51
CA LEU A 63 9.57 -2.14 -4.14
C LEU A 63 9.80 -1.74 -5.59
N ILE A 64 8.74 -1.57 -6.39
CA ILE A 64 8.86 -1.09 -7.79
C ILE A 64 9.51 0.29 -7.83
N MET A 65 9.05 1.22 -6.99
CA MET A 65 9.61 2.57 -6.92
C MET A 65 11.11 2.54 -6.64
N LYS A 66 11.54 1.70 -5.70
CA LYS A 66 12.94 1.59 -5.28
C LYS A 66 13.83 0.88 -6.31
N TYR A 67 13.35 -0.22 -6.88
CA TYR A 67 14.21 -1.11 -7.68
C TYR A 67 14.11 -0.88 -9.19
N ALA A 68 12.97 -0.38 -9.70
CA ALA A 68 12.80 -0.12 -11.12
C ALA A 68 12.86 1.37 -11.44
N ILE A 69 12.08 2.19 -10.74
CA ILE A 69 11.89 3.61 -11.11
C ILE A 69 13.06 4.47 -10.64
N GLN A 70 13.51 4.32 -9.40
CA GLN A 70 14.60 5.13 -8.86
C GLN A 70 15.91 5.03 -9.68
N PRO A 71 16.39 3.84 -10.08
CA PRO A 71 17.58 3.74 -10.93
C PRO A 71 17.42 4.45 -12.27
N LEU A 72 16.25 4.33 -12.91
CA LEU A 72 15.96 5.02 -14.17
C LEU A 72 16.00 6.54 -14.01
N LEU A 73 15.41 7.07 -12.94
CA LEU A 73 15.45 8.49 -12.63
C LEU A 73 16.88 8.99 -12.36
N VAL A 74 17.69 8.18 -11.66
CA VAL A 74 19.10 8.50 -11.39
C VAL A 74 19.91 8.53 -12.68
N GLU A 75 19.77 7.54 -13.56
CA GLU A 75 20.46 7.52 -14.85
C GLU A 75 20.00 8.65 -15.76
N PHE A 76 18.70 8.95 -15.77
CA PHE A 76 18.17 10.11 -16.47
C PHE A 76 18.80 11.42 -15.94
N ALA A 77 18.85 11.60 -14.63
CA ALA A 77 19.46 12.78 -14.02
C ALA A 77 20.95 12.89 -14.37
N LYS A 78 21.71 11.79 -14.28
CA LYS A 78 23.13 11.73 -14.70
C LYS A 78 23.31 12.13 -16.16
N SER A 79 22.43 11.68 -17.06
CA SER A 79 22.49 12.00 -18.49
C SER A 79 22.33 13.51 -18.78
N LYS A 80 21.72 14.26 -17.85
CA LYS A 80 21.51 15.71 -17.95
C LYS A 80 22.53 16.52 -17.16
N MET A 81 23.32 15.88 -16.30
CA MET A 81 24.40 16.57 -15.61
C MET A 81 25.54 16.87 -16.58
N PRO A 82 26.16 18.07 -16.52
CA PRO A 82 27.32 18.37 -17.33
C PRO A 82 28.41 17.33 -17.02
N GLY A 83 28.82 16.58 -18.05
CA GLY A 83 29.93 15.64 -17.92
C GLY A 83 31.15 16.38 -17.39
N SER A 84 31.92 15.75 -16.50
CA SER A 84 33.14 16.35 -15.95
C SER A 84 34.09 16.70 -17.09
N MET A 85 34.02 17.94 -17.59
CA MET A 85 35.04 18.44 -18.50
C MET A 85 36.35 18.35 -17.72
N PRO A 86 37.37 17.63 -18.23
CA PRO A 86 38.68 17.69 -17.61
C PRO A 86 39.08 19.16 -17.60
N ILE A 87 39.37 19.69 -16.41
CA ILE A 87 39.86 21.06 -16.27
C ILE A 87 41.20 21.09 -17.00
N SER A 88 41.20 21.62 -18.22
CA SER A 88 42.39 21.88 -19.03
C SER A 88 43.24 22.93 -18.31
N ARG A 89 44.03 22.53 -17.32
CA ARG A 89 45.01 23.41 -16.69
C ARG A 89 46.13 23.66 -17.71
N PRO A 90 46.38 24.91 -18.15
CA PRO A 90 47.59 25.21 -18.92
C PRO A 90 48.81 24.92 -18.04
N ARG A 91 49.73 24.07 -18.51
CA ARG A 91 51.05 23.93 -17.88
C ARG A 91 51.75 25.29 -17.96
N ALA A 92 52.08 25.87 -16.80
CA ALA A 92 53.00 27.00 -16.75
C ALA A 92 54.34 26.57 -17.36
N VAL A 93 54.66 27.11 -18.53
CA VAL A 93 56.00 27.02 -19.12
C VAL A 93 56.88 27.97 -18.32
N LYS A 94 57.80 27.43 -17.51
CA LYS A 94 58.85 28.24 -16.88
C LYS A 94 59.85 28.64 -17.97
N GLN A 95 59.97 29.94 -18.23
CA GLN A 95 61.14 30.55 -18.87
C GLN A 95 62.24 30.74 -17.82
#